data_AF-U5YQ38-F1
#
_entry.id   AF-U5YQ38-F1
#
_cell.length_a   1.000
_cell.length_b   1.000
_cell.length_c   1.000
_cell.angle_alpha   90.00
_cell.angle_beta   90.00
_cell.angle_gamma   90.00
#
_symmetry.space_group_name_H-M   'P 1'
#
loop_
_entity.id
_entity.type
_entity.pdbx_description
1 polymer ?
#
loop_
_entity_poly.entity_id
_entity_poly.type
_entity_poly.pdbx_seq_one_letter_code
_entity_poly.pdbx_strand_id
1 'polypeptide(L)'
;MCAALTLVGEGIVGGLLVLAFGVAGAALTAMGTWWVVSHRGAVRLWGTLLVVGAPVAILFIYARADLWPTALVAIALWAAAVACARTALRSARRSHGMRAAARAAPRHPVLIMNPKSGGGKVGRFGLVEKGEALGARVVLLDPEVVTDVAALARRAVAEGADLLGVAGGDGTQALVAEVAAEHDLPFLVISAGTRNHFAMDLGLDREDPARCLDALVDGEELRVDLGSVGGHAFVNTASFGVYAEIVQRPEYRDAKADSALAALPDLLLGYAGTTLDAATDGTRLEAQQALLISNNPYSSPEPMGARRSRLDLGVLGVVGIRVNNAAQAADVALRGARAAGLHILTSRQVVVGSAAERIAVAVDGEALTLPTPVTCSVRPGALRVRVPRLRPGAPPVAPPMQWSEVLALAFKRRPEPESGPGNGPEPGPGPESGPAGAARDARPPVRRHNEAYPVFVADWRHP
;
A
#
# COMPACT_ATOMS: atom_id res chain seq x y z
N MET A 1 -0.08 -34.33 -11.69
CA MET A 1 1.01 -34.76 -12.60
C MET A 1 1.98 -35.75 -11.94
N CYS A 2 2.55 -35.46 -10.76
CA CYS A 2 3.51 -36.36 -10.09
C CYS A 2 2.97 -37.78 -9.82
N ALA A 3 1.71 -37.92 -9.38
CA ALA A 3 1.08 -39.22 -9.13
C ALA A 3 0.90 -40.07 -10.40
N ALA A 4 0.73 -39.43 -11.56
CA ALA A 4 0.52 -40.13 -12.84
C ALA A 4 1.82 -40.73 -13.38
N LEU A 5 2.96 -40.06 -13.16
CA LEU A 5 4.28 -40.55 -13.58
C LEU A 5 4.74 -41.77 -12.78
N THR A 6 4.41 -41.84 -11.48
CA THR A 6 4.68 -43.01 -10.64
C THR A 6 3.77 -44.21 -10.96
N LEU A 7 2.56 -43.96 -11.45
CA LEU A 7 1.60 -45.01 -11.82
C LEU A 7 1.93 -45.71 -13.15
N VAL A 8 2.64 -45.04 -14.06
CA VAL A 8 2.96 -45.57 -15.40
C VAL A 8 4.19 -46.50 -15.39
N GLY A 9 5.10 -46.37 -14.42
CA GLY A 9 6.37 -47.12 -14.39
C GLY A 9 6.31 -48.53 -13.79
N GLU A 10 5.40 -48.81 -12.85
CA GLU A 10 5.47 -50.01 -12.00
C GLU A 10 4.16 -50.81 -11.88
N GLY A 11 3.16 -50.46 -12.70
CA GLY A 11 1.82 -51.03 -12.60
C GLY A 11 0.99 -50.42 -11.46
N ILE A 12 -0.32 -50.56 -11.57
CA ILE A 12 -1.31 -49.82 -10.74
C ILE A 12 -1.12 -50.10 -9.24
N VAL A 13 -0.80 -51.33 -8.86
CA VAL A 13 -0.68 -51.74 -7.45
C VAL A 13 0.61 -51.23 -6.80
N GLY A 14 1.75 -51.30 -7.51
CA GLY A 14 3.04 -50.77 -7.02
C GLY A 14 2.99 -49.26 -6.84
N GLY A 15 2.46 -48.54 -7.83
CA GLY A 15 2.28 -47.08 -7.77
C GLY A 15 1.35 -46.63 -6.63
N LEU A 16 0.28 -47.38 -6.34
CA LEU A 16 -0.63 -47.07 -5.22
C LEU A 16 0.03 -47.27 -3.85
N LEU A 17 0.84 -48.32 -3.68
CA LEU A 17 1.57 -48.56 -2.43
C LEU A 17 2.63 -47.48 -2.18
N VAL A 18 3.40 -47.11 -3.22
CA VAL A 18 4.37 -46.01 -3.16
C VAL A 18 3.68 -44.72 -2.71
N LEU A 19 2.55 -44.38 -3.33
CA LEU A 19 1.79 -43.19 -2.98
C LEU A 19 1.26 -43.23 -1.54
N ALA A 20 0.72 -44.37 -1.11
CA ALA A 20 0.19 -44.55 0.24
C ALA A 20 1.28 -44.40 1.33
N PHE A 21 2.43 -45.06 1.17
CA PHE A 21 3.54 -44.94 2.11
C PHE A 21 4.18 -43.55 2.10
N GLY A 22 4.27 -42.91 0.93
CA GLY A 22 4.77 -41.53 0.82
C GLY A 22 3.86 -40.53 1.54
N VAL A 23 2.54 -40.64 1.38
CA VAL A 23 1.55 -39.79 2.06
C VAL A 23 1.56 -40.02 3.57
N ALA A 24 1.58 -41.29 4.01
CA ALA A 24 1.67 -41.63 5.43
C ALA A 24 2.96 -41.05 6.06
N GLY A 25 4.07 -41.15 5.35
CA GLY A 25 5.35 -40.57 5.73
C GLY A 25 5.35 -39.05 5.90
N ALA A 26 4.79 -38.36 4.92
CA ALA A 26 4.65 -36.90 4.95
C ALA A 26 3.76 -36.46 6.13
N ALA A 27 2.67 -37.17 6.39
CA ALA A 27 1.78 -36.90 7.52
C ALA A 27 2.48 -37.08 8.88
N LEU A 28 3.24 -38.17 9.05
CA LEU A 28 4.02 -38.42 10.27
C LEU A 28 5.11 -37.36 10.47
N THR A 29 5.78 -36.94 9.39
CA THR A 29 6.80 -35.88 9.45
C THR A 29 6.19 -34.52 9.81
N ALA A 30 5.02 -34.19 9.25
CA ALA A 30 4.30 -32.96 9.58
C ALA A 30 3.83 -32.96 11.05
N MET A 31 3.30 -34.07 11.53
CA MET A 31 2.89 -34.25 12.93
C MET A 31 4.09 -34.13 13.89
N GLY A 32 5.21 -34.77 13.56
CA GLY A 32 6.44 -34.65 14.35
C GLY A 32 6.97 -33.22 14.38
N THR A 33 6.93 -32.51 13.24
CA THR A 33 7.35 -31.10 13.16
C THR A 33 6.47 -30.21 14.03
N TRP A 34 5.14 -30.43 14.01
CA TRP A 34 4.21 -29.73 14.89
C TRP A 34 4.50 -29.99 16.37
N TRP A 35 4.81 -31.22 16.77
CA TRP A 35 5.21 -31.55 18.14
C TRP A 35 6.53 -30.91 18.55
N VAL A 36 7.50 -30.81 17.63
CA VAL A 36 8.78 -30.14 17.90
C VAL A 36 8.59 -28.64 18.15
N VAL A 37 7.71 -28.00 17.39
CA VAL A 37 7.46 -26.56 17.48
C VAL A 37 6.54 -26.21 18.67
N SER A 38 5.54 -27.05 18.95
CA SER A 38 4.46 -26.70 19.89
C SER A 38 4.67 -27.23 21.31
N HIS A 39 5.56 -28.20 21.52
CA HIS A 39 5.72 -28.88 22.80
C HIS A 39 7.19 -28.88 23.29
N ARG A 40 7.38 -29.06 24.60
CA ARG A 40 8.70 -29.12 25.26
C ARG A 40 8.91 -30.48 25.95
N GLY A 41 10.15 -30.77 26.37
CA GLY A 41 10.49 -31.99 27.11
C GLY A 41 10.42 -33.27 26.25
N ALA A 42 9.94 -34.38 26.84
CA ALA A 42 9.90 -35.69 26.19
C ALA A 42 9.09 -35.70 24.87
N VAL A 43 8.02 -34.90 24.78
CA VAL A 43 7.20 -34.79 23.55
C VAL A 43 7.99 -34.20 22.38
N ARG A 44 8.92 -33.27 22.65
CA ARG A 44 9.82 -32.71 21.63
C ARG A 44 10.84 -33.74 21.15
N LEU A 45 11.32 -34.60 22.06
CA LEU A 45 12.23 -35.70 21.73
C LEU A 45 11.51 -36.73 20.81
N TRP A 46 10.29 -37.14 21.17
CA TRP A 46 9.46 -38.01 20.33
C TRP A 46 9.13 -37.38 18.98
N GLY A 47 8.81 -36.09 18.95
CA GLY A 47 8.61 -35.34 17.70
C GLY A 47 9.87 -35.35 16.82
N THR A 48 11.06 -35.19 17.41
CA THR A 48 12.34 -35.21 16.68
C THR A 48 12.66 -36.61 16.14
N LEU A 49 12.44 -37.65 16.95
CA LEU A 49 12.56 -39.04 16.52
C LEU A 49 11.60 -39.36 15.37
N LEU A 50 10.38 -38.81 15.38
CA LEU A 50 9.41 -39.00 14.32
C LEU A 50 9.79 -38.26 13.02
N VAL A 51 10.29 -37.03 13.13
CA VAL A 51 10.73 -36.21 11.97
C VAL A 51 11.92 -36.84 11.25
N VAL A 52 12.84 -37.49 11.99
CA VAL A 52 14.01 -38.16 11.39
C VAL A 52 13.69 -39.60 11.01
N GLY A 53 12.96 -40.33 11.86
CA GLY A 53 12.67 -41.75 11.70
C GLY A 53 11.71 -42.05 10.56
N ALA A 54 10.67 -41.22 10.35
CA ALA A 54 9.70 -41.47 9.29
C ALA A 54 10.33 -41.40 7.87
N PRO A 55 11.12 -40.37 7.50
CA PRO A 55 11.81 -40.35 6.22
C PRO A 55 12.82 -41.50 6.04
N VAL A 56 13.57 -41.84 7.10
CA VAL A 56 14.56 -42.92 7.05
C VAL A 56 13.89 -44.29 6.85
N ALA A 57 12.78 -44.55 7.55
CA ALA A 57 12.00 -45.78 7.40
C ALA A 57 11.43 -45.93 5.99
N ILE A 58 10.95 -44.84 5.39
CA ILE A 58 10.43 -44.84 4.00
C ILE A 58 11.55 -45.12 3.00
N LEU A 59 12.70 -44.47 3.15
CA LEU A 59 13.87 -44.72 2.31
C LEU A 59 14.33 -46.18 2.42
N PHE A 60 14.30 -46.75 3.62
CA PHE A 60 14.63 -48.16 3.85
C PHE A 60 13.63 -49.13 3.20
N ILE A 61 12.33 -48.86 3.31
CA ILE A 61 11.27 -49.64 2.66
C ILE A 61 11.42 -49.59 1.15
N TYR A 62 11.69 -48.41 0.58
CA TYR A 62 11.87 -48.24 -0.86
C TYR A 62 13.14 -48.92 -1.35
N ALA A 63 14.25 -48.87 -0.59
CA ALA A 63 15.48 -49.58 -0.92
C ALA A 63 15.31 -51.11 -0.89
N ARG A 64 14.55 -51.64 0.07
CA ARG A 64 14.23 -53.09 0.18
C ARG A 64 13.36 -53.60 -0.98
N ALA A 65 12.54 -52.73 -1.56
CA ALA A 65 11.63 -53.07 -2.65
C ALA A 65 12.21 -52.77 -4.05
N ASP A 66 13.49 -52.39 -4.14
CA ASP A 66 14.20 -51.96 -5.36
C ASP A 66 13.59 -50.70 -6.05
N LEU A 67 12.88 -49.89 -5.26
CA LEU A 67 12.18 -48.67 -5.66
C LEU A 67 13.03 -47.39 -5.44
N TRP A 68 14.35 -47.53 -5.33
CA TRP A 68 15.22 -46.39 -5.08
C TRP A 68 15.25 -45.36 -6.23
N PRO A 69 15.09 -45.73 -7.54
CA PRO A 69 15.02 -44.74 -8.60
C PRO A 69 13.74 -43.89 -8.52
N THR A 70 12.61 -44.49 -8.15
CA THR A 70 11.34 -43.76 -7.98
C THR A 70 11.38 -42.85 -6.75
N ALA A 71 12.08 -43.23 -5.68
CA ALA A 71 12.36 -42.37 -4.53
C ALA A 71 13.11 -41.08 -4.95
N LEU A 72 14.17 -41.22 -5.75
CA LEU A 72 14.98 -40.08 -6.21
C LEU A 72 14.18 -39.16 -7.13
N VAL A 73 13.38 -39.72 -8.05
CA VAL A 73 12.48 -38.93 -8.91
C VAL A 73 11.44 -38.19 -8.08
N ALA A 74 10.83 -38.83 -7.07
CA ALA A 74 9.87 -38.18 -6.18
C ALA A 74 10.49 -37.03 -5.38
N ILE A 75 11.72 -37.20 -4.86
CA ILE A 75 12.47 -36.15 -4.16
C ILE A 75 12.79 -34.99 -5.10
N ALA A 76 13.26 -35.27 -6.32
CA ALA A 76 13.57 -34.25 -7.32
C ALA A 76 12.31 -33.45 -7.71
N LEU A 77 11.18 -34.13 -7.94
CA LEU A 77 9.90 -33.49 -8.23
C LEU A 77 9.38 -32.65 -7.07
N TRP A 78 9.52 -33.14 -5.82
CA TRP A 78 9.16 -32.36 -4.64
C TRP A 78 10.05 -31.12 -4.48
N ALA A 79 11.37 -31.26 -4.66
CA ALA A 79 12.30 -30.13 -4.62
C ALA A 79 11.99 -29.09 -5.70
N ALA A 80 11.67 -29.54 -6.92
CA ALA A 80 11.22 -28.66 -8.01
C ALA A 80 9.90 -27.97 -7.66
N ALA A 81 8.90 -28.69 -7.13
CA ALA A 81 7.63 -28.11 -6.70
C ALA A 81 7.82 -27.07 -5.58
N VAL A 82 8.68 -27.34 -4.60
CA VAL A 82 9.03 -26.40 -3.54
C VAL A 82 9.79 -25.20 -4.10
N ALA A 83 10.71 -25.39 -5.05
CA ALA A 83 11.41 -24.29 -5.72
C ALA A 83 10.43 -23.40 -6.47
N CYS A 84 9.52 -23.97 -7.26
CA CYS A 84 8.44 -23.27 -7.96
C CYS A 84 7.49 -22.55 -7.00
N ALA A 85 7.07 -23.21 -5.91
CA ALA A 85 6.23 -22.58 -4.89
C ALA A 85 6.96 -21.43 -4.20
N ARG A 86 8.26 -21.57 -3.89
CA ARG A 86 9.06 -20.50 -3.29
C ARG A 86 9.31 -19.35 -4.25
N THR A 87 9.54 -19.60 -5.53
CA THR A 87 9.68 -18.52 -6.53
C THR A 87 8.34 -17.82 -6.75
N ALA A 88 7.22 -18.55 -6.84
CA ALA A 88 5.88 -17.97 -6.92
C ALA A 88 5.54 -17.14 -5.68
N LEU A 89 5.79 -17.65 -4.48
CA LEU A 89 5.57 -16.92 -3.23
C LEU A 89 6.53 -15.74 -3.06
N ARG A 90 7.78 -15.82 -3.55
CA ARG A 90 8.71 -14.68 -3.55
C ARG A 90 8.27 -13.59 -4.52
N SER A 91 7.75 -13.96 -5.69
CA SER A 91 7.14 -13.01 -6.63
C SER A 91 5.89 -12.37 -6.03
N ALA A 92 5.09 -13.11 -5.27
CA ALA A 92 3.94 -12.59 -4.51
C ALA A 92 4.34 -11.78 -3.26
N ARG A 93 5.56 -11.95 -2.73
CA ARG A 93 6.09 -11.26 -1.53
C ARG A 93 7.02 -10.09 -1.85
N ARG A 94 7.22 -9.68 -3.11
CA ARG A 94 8.05 -8.50 -3.40
C ARG A 94 7.53 -7.33 -2.59
N SER A 95 8.43 -6.70 -1.83
CA SER A 95 8.14 -5.67 -0.84
C SER A 95 7.23 -4.58 -1.42
N HIS A 96 5.99 -4.54 -0.96
CA HIS A 96 4.94 -3.61 -1.44
C HIS A 96 5.12 -2.17 -0.93
N GLY A 97 6.17 -1.89 -0.15
CA GLY A 97 6.46 -0.54 0.34
C GLY A 97 7.36 0.25 -0.61
N MET A 98 7.05 1.53 -0.79
CA MET A 98 7.99 2.51 -1.35
C MET A 98 9.16 2.74 -0.39
N ARG A 99 10.35 3.02 -0.92
CA ARG A 99 11.52 3.32 -0.07
C ARG A 99 11.32 4.69 0.59
N ALA A 100 11.25 4.70 1.91
CA ALA A 100 11.17 5.89 2.72
C ALA A 100 12.56 6.26 3.26
N ALA A 101 12.87 7.55 3.28
CA ALA A 101 14.12 8.06 3.82
C ALA A 101 13.83 9.11 4.90
N ALA A 102 14.36 8.91 6.11
CA ALA A 102 14.26 9.89 7.18
C ALA A 102 15.05 11.16 6.80
N ARG A 103 14.41 12.34 6.94
CA ARG A 103 14.94 13.68 6.64
C ARG A 103 14.71 14.62 7.82
N ALA A 104 15.59 15.61 7.95
CA ALA A 104 15.46 16.64 8.99
C ALA A 104 14.10 17.34 8.89
N ALA A 105 13.58 17.84 10.02
CA ALA A 105 12.35 18.62 10.05
C ALA A 105 12.46 19.88 9.16
N PRO A 106 11.40 20.27 8.45
CA PRO A 106 11.33 21.55 7.75
C PRO A 106 11.44 22.70 8.76
N ARG A 107 12.05 23.81 8.35
CA ARG A 107 12.21 25.03 9.15
C ARG A 107 11.15 26.08 8.82
N HIS A 108 10.68 26.12 7.58
CA HIS A 108 9.68 27.07 7.10
C HIS A 108 8.56 26.35 6.31
N PRO A 109 7.84 25.38 6.93
CA PRO A 109 6.75 24.70 6.25
C PRO A 109 5.56 25.64 6.04
N VAL A 110 4.96 25.60 4.86
CA VAL A 110 3.73 26.33 4.54
C VAL A 110 2.62 25.36 4.19
N LEU A 111 1.48 25.46 4.87
CA LEU A 111 0.32 24.60 4.66
C LEU A 111 -0.85 25.40 4.07
N ILE A 112 -1.32 25.01 2.89
CA ILE A 112 -2.49 25.60 2.25
C ILE A 112 -3.72 24.76 2.60
N MET A 113 -4.72 25.34 3.26
CA MET A 113 -5.87 24.59 3.77
C MET A 113 -7.17 25.10 3.19
N ASN A 114 -8.00 24.19 2.65
CA ASN A 114 -9.36 24.50 2.24
C ASN A 114 -10.34 24.15 3.37
N PRO A 115 -10.94 25.14 4.07
CA PRO A 115 -11.81 24.88 5.21
C PRO A 115 -13.09 24.11 4.85
N LYS A 116 -13.59 24.20 3.60
CA LYS A 116 -14.82 23.50 3.18
C LYS A 116 -14.57 22.05 2.74
N SER A 117 -13.32 21.65 2.50
CA SER A 117 -13.00 20.30 2.02
C SER A 117 -13.36 19.20 3.04
N GLY A 118 -13.81 18.05 2.51
CA GLY A 118 -14.08 16.83 3.29
C GLY A 118 -15.11 17.00 4.41
N GLY A 119 -16.06 17.92 4.24
CA GLY A 119 -17.04 18.25 5.27
C GLY A 119 -16.42 18.99 6.46
N GLY A 120 -15.58 19.99 6.21
CA GLY A 120 -15.05 20.85 7.27
C GLY A 120 -13.97 20.21 8.14
N LYS A 121 -13.23 19.21 7.63
CA LYS A 121 -12.22 18.47 8.43
C LYS A 121 -11.13 19.40 9.00
N VAL A 122 -10.78 20.46 8.28
CA VAL A 122 -9.80 21.46 8.75
C VAL A 122 -10.21 22.04 10.11
N GLY A 123 -11.46 22.51 10.25
CA GLY A 123 -11.97 23.03 11.52
C GLY A 123 -12.25 21.93 12.54
N ARG A 124 -12.91 20.84 12.14
CA ARG A 124 -13.29 19.74 13.06
C ARG A 124 -12.10 19.12 13.79
N PHE A 125 -10.93 19.07 13.14
CA PHE A 125 -9.73 18.47 13.71
C PHE A 125 -8.71 19.51 14.23
N GLY A 126 -9.03 20.81 14.18
CA GLY A 126 -8.14 21.89 14.60
C GLY A 126 -6.82 21.90 13.85
N LEU A 127 -6.86 21.71 12.52
CA LEU A 127 -5.64 21.51 11.73
C LEU A 127 -4.80 22.78 11.62
N VAL A 128 -5.43 23.96 11.69
CA VAL A 128 -4.73 25.25 11.64
C VAL A 128 -3.87 25.41 12.88
N GLU A 129 -4.48 25.33 14.06
CA GLU A 129 -3.82 25.54 15.35
C GLU A 129 -2.73 24.48 15.58
N LYS A 130 -2.99 23.23 15.22
CA LYS A 130 -1.99 22.16 15.31
C LYS A 130 -0.83 22.36 14.35
N GLY A 131 -1.09 22.81 13.11
CA GLY A 131 -0.04 23.12 12.14
C GLY A 131 0.86 24.26 12.61
N GLU A 132 0.26 25.34 13.12
CA GLU A 132 0.99 26.49 13.64
C GLU A 132 1.79 26.15 14.91
N ALA A 133 1.23 25.35 15.81
CA ALA A 133 1.94 24.85 17.00
C ALA A 133 3.17 24.00 16.65
N LEU A 134 3.19 23.39 15.47
CA LEU A 134 4.32 22.63 14.93
C LEU A 134 5.28 23.49 14.07
N GLY A 135 5.09 24.80 14.06
CA GLY A 135 5.96 25.75 13.38
C GLY A 135 5.63 25.99 11.90
N ALA A 136 4.48 25.53 11.41
CA ALA A 136 4.05 25.81 10.05
C ALA A 136 3.29 27.12 9.93
N ARG A 137 3.53 27.85 8.83
CA ARG A 137 2.64 28.94 8.43
C ARG A 137 1.44 28.35 7.71
N VAL A 138 0.24 28.64 8.21
CA VAL A 138 -1.00 28.16 7.57
C VAL A 138 -1.62 29.27 6.71
N VAL A 139 -1.93 28.93 5.47
CA VAL A 139 -2.69 29.78 4.53
C VAL A 139 -4.07 29.15 4.37
N LEU A 140 -5.07 29.76 5.01
CA LEU A 140 -6.45 29.32 4.90
C LEU A 140 -7.08 29.92 3.64
N LEU A 141 -7.65 29.08 2.78
CA LEU A 141 -8.36 29.53 1.59
C LEU A 141 -9.71 30.13 1.97
N ASP A 142 -10.03 31.28 1.38
CA ASP A 142 -11.35 31.86 1.47
C ASP A 142 -12.31 31.09 0.57
N PRO A 143 -13.37 30.47 1.13
CA PRO A 143 -14.30 29.70 0.33
C PRO A 143 -15.28 30.53 -0.52
N GLU A 144 -15.30 31.86 -0.35
CA GLU A 144 -16.13 32.78 -1.13
C GLU A 144 -15.38 33.35 -2.34
N VAL A 145 -14.05 33.19 -2.38
CA VAL A 145 -13.19 33.74 -3.42
C VAL A 145 -12.52 32.62 -4.21
N VAL A 146 -12.71 32.64 -5.53
CA VAL A 146 -11.96 31.77 -6.44
C VAL A 146 -10.48 32.14 -6.34
N THR A 147 -9.70 31.24 -5.74
CA THR A 147 -8.30 31.48 -5.42
C THR A 147 -7.42 30.58 -6.29
N ASP A 148 -6.43 31.18 -6.96
CA ASP A 148 -5.38 30.40 -7.64
C ASP A 148 -4.42 29.82 -6.59
N VAL A 149 -4.67 28.55 -6.24
CA VAL A 149 -3.88 27.80 -5.27
C VAL A 149 -2.43 27.62 -5.72
N ALA A 150 -2.18 27.46 -7.02
CA ALA A 150 -0.83 27.31 -7.55
C ALA A 150 -0.05 28.62 -7.43
N ALA A 151 -0.70 29.77 -7.65
CA ALA A 151 -0.09 31.08 -7.40
C ALA A 151 0.23 31.31 -5.91
N LEU A 152 -0.63 30.87 -4.99
CA LEU A 152 -0.34 30.91 -3.55
C LEU A 152 0.85 30.02 -3.17
N ALA A 153 0.91 28.80 -3.72
CA ALA A 153 2.04 27.90 -3.50
C ALA A 153 3.35 28.52 -4.03
N ARG A 154 3.35 29.06 -5.26
CA ARG A 154 4.53 29.75 -5.82
C ARG A 154 4.96 30.95 -4.99
N ARG A 155 4.02 31.73 -4.45
CA ARG A 155 4.31 32.83 -3.53
C ARG A 155 4.96 32.32 -2.24
N ALA A 156 4.45 31.25 -1.66
CA ALA A 156 5.04 30.63 -0.49
C ALA A 156 6.50 30.19 -0.74
N VAL A 157 6.78 29.62 -1.93
CA VAL A 157 8.16 29.30 -2.33
C VAL A 157 9.02 30.56 -2.42
N ALA A 158 8.55 31.61 -3.06
CA ALA A 158 9.27 32.88 -3.17
C ALA A 158 9.54 33.53 -1.80
N GLU A 159 8.67 33.30 -0.82
CA GLU A 159 8.82 33.73 0.58
C GLU A 159 9.74 32.82 1.42
N GLY A 160 10.32 31.77 0.83
CA GLY A 160 11.31 30.91 1.49
C GLY A 160 10.77 29.61 2.09
N ALA A 161 9.59 29.14 1.66
CA ALA A 161 9.07 27.85 2.10
C ALA A 161 10.04 26.70 1.74
N ASP A 162 10.35 25.85 2.72
CA ASP A 162 11.16 24.65 2.53
C ASP A 162 10.34 23.35 2.53
N LEU A 163 9.01 23.47 2.68
CA LEU A 163 8.01 22.43 2.49
C LEU A 163 6.68 23.08 2.11
N LEU A 164 5.99 22.48 1.14
CA LEU A 164 4.62 22.84 0.79
C LEU A 164 3.67 21.73 1.25
N GLY A 165 2.66 22.08 2.02
CA GLY A 165 1.61 21.14 2.44
C GLY A 165 0.23 21.59 2.02
N VAL A 166 -0.70 20.65 1.93
CA VAL A 166 -2.08 20.94 1.52
C VAL A 166 -3.10 20.10 2.27
N ALA A 167 -4.18 20.75 2.72
CA ALA A 167 -5.39 20.10 3.24
C ALA A 167 -6.56 20.44 2.31
N GLY A 168 -6.81 19.60 1.31
CA GLY A 168 -7.82 19.83 0.27
C GLY A 168 -8.18 18.56 -0.49
N GLY A 169 -9.05 18.68 -1.49
CA GLY A 169 -9.36 17.59 -2.43
C GLY A 169 -8.21 17.25 -3.37
N ASP A 170 -8.34 16.17 -4.11
CA ASP A 170 -7.30 15.65 -5.01
C ASP A 170 -6.85 16.69 -6.08
N GLY A 171 -7.77 17.46 -6.66
CA GLY A 171 -7.42 18.53 -7.60
C GLY A 171 -6.55 19.63 -6.97
N THR A 172 -6.88 20.07 -5.75
CA THR A 172 -6.05 21.02 -4.99
C THR A 172 -4.68 20.42 -4.65
N GLN A 173 -4.64 19.12 -4.32
CA GLN A 173 -3.40 18.41 -4.06
C GLN A 173 -2.49 18.39 -5.29
N ALA A 174 -3.03 18.13 -6.48
CA ALA A 174 -2.29 18.10 -7.72
C ALA A 174 -1.61 19.45 -8.04
N LEU A 175 -2.34 20.56 -7.86
CA LEU A 175 -1.81 21.91 -8.11
C LEU A 175 -0.63 22.26 -7.19
N VAL A 176 -0.74 21.94 -5.89
CA VAL A 176 0.36 22.21 -4.93
C VAL A 176 1.52 21.23 -5.16
N ALA A 177 1.23 19.98 -5.51
CA ALA A 177 2.24 18.98 -5.85
C ALA A 177 3.05 19.38 -7.09
N GLU A 178 2.42 19.95 -8.11
CA GLU A 178 3.08 20.47 -9.31
C GLU A 178 4.13 21.52 -8.95
N VAL A 179 3.72 22.54 -8.18
CA VAL A 179 4.63 23.59 -7.72
C VAL A 179 5.74 23.02 -6.84
N ALA A 180 5.43 22.10 -5.92
CA ALA A 180 6.44 21.46 -5.10
C ALA A 180 7.49 20.71 -5.96
N ALA A 181 7.04 19.99 -6.99
CA ALA A 181 7.92 19.28 -7.92
C ALA A 181 8.75 20.23 -8.81
N GLU A 182 8.19 21.35 -9.25
CA GLU A 182 8.91 22.39 -10.01
C GLU A 182 10.09 22.98 -9.23
N HIS A 183 9.95 23.07 -7.90
CA HIS A 183 10.95 23.66 -7.01
C HIS A 183 11.75 22.62 -6.18
N ASP A 184 11.62 21.32 -6.47
CA ASP A 184 12.20 20.19 -5.70
C ASP A 184 11.98 20.29 -4.17
N LEU A 185 10.83 20.82 -3.76
CA LEU A 185 10.42 20.90 -2.36
C LEU A 185 9.69 19.63 -1.91
N PRO A 186 9.85 19.21 -0.65
CA PRO A 186 9.00 18.19 -0.08
C PRO A 186 7.55 18.68 -0.03
N PHE A 187 6.65 17.78 -0.43
CA PHE A 187 5.21 17.97 -0.47
C PHE A 187 4.54 17.17 0.64
N LEU A 188 3.68 17.80 1.44
CA LEU A 188 2.91 17.16 2.50
C LEU A 188 1.43 17.15 2.14
N VAL A 189 0.80 15.99 2.25
CA VAL A 189 -0.66 15.84 2.05
C VAL A 189 -1.33 15.61 3.38
N ILE A 190 -2.44 16.32 3.61
CA ILE A 190 -3.32 16.11 4.75
C ILE A 190 -4.64 15.55 4.22
N SER A 191 -5.10 14.43 4.77
CA SER A 191 -6.28 13.65 4.38
C SER A 191 -7.63 14.32 4.72
N ALA A 192 -7.74 15.63 4.42
CA ALA A 192 -8.91 16.47 4.70
C ALA A 192 -9.86 16.64 3.51
N GLY A 193 -9.56 16.08 2.34
CA GLY A 193 -10.47 16.08 1.17
C GLY A 193 -11.61 15.06 1.27
N THR A 194 -12.51 15.09 0.30
CA THR A 194 -13.68 14.18 0.24
C THR A 194 -13.31 12.77 -0.23
N ARG A 195 -12.54 12.68 -1.32
CA ARG A 195 -12.12 11.39 -1.94
C ARG A 195 -10.74 10.96 -1.47
N ASN A 196 -9.75 11.87 -1.49
CA ASN A 196 -8.40 11.67 -0.93
C ASN A 196 -7.66 10.48 -1.55
N HIS A 197 -7.86 10.20 -2.83
CA HIS A 197 -7.26 9.01 -3.45
C HIS A 197 -5.73 9.01 -3.30
N PHE A 198 -5.08 10.15 -3.50
CA PHE A 198 -3.63 10.25 -3.36
C PHE A 198 -3.16 10.01 -1.92
N ALA A 199 -3.83 10.62 -0.94
CA ALA A 199 -3.54 10.39 0.49
C ALA A 199 -3.77 8.92 0.90
N MET A 200 -4.79 8.26 0.35
CA MET A 200 -5.10 6.86 0.62
C MET A 200 -4.06 5.91 0.03
N ASP A 201 -3.50 6.22 -1.14
CA ASP A 201 -2.41 5.46 -1.76
C ASP A 201 -1.10 5.62 -0.98
N LEU A 202 -0.90 6.77 -0.34
CA LEU A 202 0.19 7.00 0.62
C LEU A 202 -0.03 6.29 1.96
N GLY A 203 -1.21 5.72 2.21
CA GLY A 203 -1.55 5.03 3.45
C GLY A 203 -1.86 5.96 4.64
N LEU A 204 -2.18 7.23 4.37
CA LEU A 204 -2.49 8.22 5.40
C LEU A 204 -3.81 7.89 6.11
N ASP A 205 -3.91 8.29 7.38
CA ASP A 205 -5.10 8.08 8.18
C ASP A 205 -6.23 9.01 7.72
N ARG A 206 -7.35 8.44 7.27
CA ARG A 206 -8.51 9.21 6.80
C ARG A 206 -9.43 9.64 7.94
N GLU A 207 -9.42 8.88 9.03
CA GLU A 207 -10.30 9.08 10.18
C GLU A 207 -9.69 10.09 11.14
N ASP A 208 -8.36 10.19 11.19
CA ASP A 208 -7.64 11.27 11.90
C ASP A 208 -6.63 12.00 10.99
N PRO A 209 -7.07 13.02 10.24
CA PRO A 209 -6.19 13.83 9.39
C PRO A 209 -5.10 14.58 10.16
N ALA A 210 -5.27 14.82 11.47
CA ALA A 210 -4.27 15.54 12.25
C ALA A 210 -2.94 14.77 12.33
N ARG A 211 -2.98 13.44 12.25
CA ARG A 211 -1.77 12.58 12.23
C ARG A 211 -0.88 12.82 11.01
N CYS A 212 -1.40 13.43 9.95
CA CYS A 212 -0.58 13.84 8.82
C CYS A 212 0.44 14.93 9.22
N LEU A 213 0.11 15.75 10.23
CA LEU A 213 0.99 16.82 10.70
C LEU A 213 2.22 16.29 11.46
N ASP A 214 2.19 15.06 11.97
CA ASP A 214 3.36 14.41 12.59
C ASP A 214 4.55 14.38 11.62
N ALA A 215 4.28 14.38 10.31
CA ALA A 215 5.30 14.48 9.28
C ALA A 215 6.18 15.74 9.41
N LEU A 216 5.69 16.84 9.99
CA LEU A 216 6.46 18.05 10.24
C LEU A 216 7.57 17.85 11.29
N VAL A 217 7.41 16.86 12.17
CA VAL A 217 8.37 16.59 13.25
C VAL A 217 9.33 15.48 12.86
N ASP A 218 8.82 14.28 12.58
CA ASP A 218 9.62 13.07 12.36
C ASP A 218 9.32 12.37 11.04
N GLY A 219 8.77 13.11 10.06
CA GLY A 219 8.38 12.56 8.76
C GLY A 219 9.51 11.94 7.94
N GLU A 220 9.11 11.01 7.08
CA GLU A 220 9.96 10.37 6.09
C GLU A 220 9.58 10.85 4.69
N GLU A 221 10.57 10.90 3.79
CA GLU A 221 10.35 11.27 2.40
C GLU A 221 10.27 10.04 1.50
N LEU A 222 9.26 10.04 0.63
CA LEU A 222 9.08 9.13 -0.48
C LEU A 222 9.37 9.89 -1.78
N ARG A 223 10.00 9.24 -2.76
CA ARG A 223 10.02 9.73 -4.15
C ARG A 223 8.84 9.10 -4.86
N VAL A 224 7.90 9.91 -5.34
CA VAL A 224 6.77 9.47 -6.14
C VAL A 224 6.89 10.03 -7.55
N ASP A 225 6.38 9.29 -8.50
CA ASP A 225 6.21 9.72 -9.87
C ASP A 225 5.09 10.77 -9.96
N LEU A 226 5.17 11.63 -10.97
CA LEU A 226 4.13 12.59 -11.28
C LEU A 226 3.68 12.40 -12.72
N GLY A 227 2.37 12.24 -12.93
CA GLY A 227 1.79 12.21 -14.27
C GLY A 227 1.76 13.61 -14.87
N SER A 228 1.82 13.72 -16.19
CA SER A 228 1.56 14.95 -16.93
C SER A 228 0.63 14.69 -18.09
N VAL A 229 -0.35 15.57 -18.31
CA VAL A 229 -1.34 15.53 -19.40
C VAL A 229 -1.44 16.91 -20.03
N GLY A 230 -1.05 17.04 -21.30
CA GLY A 230 -1.08 18.33 -22.01
C GLY A 230 -0.33 19.46 -21.29
N GLY A 231 0.71 19.14 -20.54
CA GLY A 231 1.50 20.09 -19.74
C GLY A 231 1.03 20.27 -18.29
N HIS A 232 -0.14 19.74 -17.90
CA HIS A 232 -0.64 19.81 -16.53
C HIS A 232 -0.23 18.57 -15.73
N ALA A 233 0.25 18.74 -14.50
CA ALA A 233 0.53 17.61 -13.63
C ALA A 233 -0.75 16.93 -13.11
N PHE A 234 -0.65 15.63 -12.84
CA PHE A 234 -1.67 14.87 -12.10
C PHE A 234 -1.03 13.84 -11.17
N VAL A 235 -1.59 13.71 -9.98
CA VAL A 235 -1.14 12.76 -8.96
C VAL A 235 -1.96 11.47 -8.99
N ASN A 236 -3.20 11.49 -9.49
CA ASN A 236 -4.06 10.30 -9.59
C ASN A 236 -4.24 9.84 -11.04
N THR A 237 -5.15 10.49 -11.78
CA THR A 237 -5.65 10.00 -13.07
C THR A 237 -6.09 11.14 -13.98
N ALA A 238 -5.80 11.00 -15.27
CA ALA A 238 -6.41 11.74 -16.36
C ALA A 238 -7.40 10.84 -17.11
N SER A 239 -8.64 11.28 -17.25
CA SER A 239 -9.70 10.54 -17.94
C SER A 239 -10.18 11.28 -19.19
N PHE A 240 -10.60 10.52 -20.19
CA PHE A 240 -11.05 11.00 -21.50
C PHE A 240 -12.36 10.31 -21.92
N GLY A 241 -13.09 10.93 -22.84
CA GLY A 241 -14.31 10.36 -23.44
C GLY A 241 -15.49 10.43 -22.48
N VAL A 242 -16.37 9.42 -22.50
CA VAL A 242 -17.62 9.42 -21.71
C VAL A 242 -17.37 9.80 -20.25
N TYR A 243 -16.31 9.25 -19.65
CA TYR A 243 -15.98 9.50 -18.25
C TYR A 243 -15.60 10.96 -17.98
N ALA A 244 -14.84 11.59 -18.89
CA ALA A 244 -14.47 12.99 -18.75
C ALA A 244 -15.70 13.90 -18.83
N GLU A 245 -16.61 13.64 -19.78
CA GLU A 245 -17.86 14.39 -19.92
C GLU A 245 -18.78 14.25 -18.71
N ILE A 246 -18.81 13.05 -18.09
CA ILE A 246 -19.60 12.80 -16.88
C ILE A 246 -19.08 13.61 -15.70
N VAL A 247 -17.75 13.67 -15.50
CA VAL A 247 -17.15 14.43 -14.38
C VAL A 247 -17.47 15.93 -14.48
N GLN A 248 -17.77 16.46 -15.67
CA GLN A 248 -18.20 17.84 -15.84
C GLN A 248 -19.66 18.10 -15.40
N ARG A 249 -20.47 17.07 -15.19
CA ARG A 249 -21.90 17.21 -14.87
C ARG A 249 -22.11 17.52 -13.37
N PRO A 250 -22.92 18.54 -13.02
CA PRO A 250 -23.20 18.91 -11.63
C PRO A 250 -23.71 17.74 -10.78
N GLU A 251 -24.56 16.89 -11.36
CA GLU A 251 -25.16 15.74 -10.69
C GLU A 251 -24.11 14.70 -10.24
N TYR A 252 -22.93 14.68 -10.87
CA TYR A 252 -21.84 13.77 -10.57
C TYR A 252 -20.81 14.35 -9.59
N ARG A 253 -20.68 15.69 -9.54
CA ARG A 253 -19.79 16.37 -8.58
C ARG A 253 -20.25 16.15 -7.13
N ASP A 254 -21.56 16.09 -6.91
CA ASP A 254 -22.17 15.93 -5.58
C ASP A 254 -22.47 14.47 -5.22
N ALA A 255 -22.44 13.56 -6.19
CA ALA A 255 -22.77 12.16 -6.00
C ALA A 255 -21.57 11.31 -5.52
N LYS A 256 -21.84 10.35 -4.62
CA LYS A 256 -20.84 9.36 -4.17
C LYS A 256 -20.40 8.48 -5.36
N ALA A 257 -19.17 7.98 -5.33
CA ALA A 257 -18.59 7.12 -6.38
C ALA A 257 -19.45 5.87 -6.71
N ASP A 258 -20.33 5.45 -5.81
CA ASP A 258 -21.21 4.30 -5.99
C ASP A 258 -22.33 4.54 -7.01
N SER A 259 -22.93 5.73 -7.04
CA SER A 259 -23.99 6.08 -8.01
C SER A 259 -23.43 6.39 -9.40
N ALA A 260 -22.18 6.83 -9.44
CA ALA A 260 -21.40 7.06 -10.65
C ALA A 260 -21.11 5.77 -11.44
N LEU A 261 -20.72 4.71 -10.72
CA LEU A 261 -20.46 3.39 -11.29
C LEU A 261 -21.73 2.70 -11.78
N ALA A 262 -22.85 2.89 -11.08
CA ALA A 262 -24.13 2.32 -11.46
C ALA A 262 -24.63 2.83 -12.83
N ALA A 263 -24.31 4.08 -13.18
CA ALA A 263 -24.71 4.68 -14.46
C ALA A 263 -23.77 4.37 -15.63
N LEU A 264 -22.56 3.84 -15.36
CA LEU A 264 -21.52 3.69 -16.38
C LEU A 264 -21.92 2.74 -17.54
N PRO A 265 -22.56 1.57 -17.31
CA PRO A 265 -22.96 0.68 -18.40
C PRO A 265 -23.97 1.32 -19.35
N ASP A 266 -25.00 1.99 -18.81
CA ASP A 266 -26.03 2.66 -19.61
C ASP A 266 -25.45 3.85 -20.38
N LEU A 267 -24.51 4.58 -19.76
CA LEU A 267 -23.80 5.67 -20.42
C LEU A 267 -22.89 5.16 -21.54
N LEU A 268 -22.21 4.03 -21.37
CA LEU A 268 -21.39 3.42 -22.42
C LEU A 268 -22.23 2.88 -23.59
N LEU A 269 -23.44 2.35 -23.32
CA LEU A 269 -24.36 1.86 -24.35
C LEU A 269 -25.05 2.99 -25.13
N GLY A 270 -25.32 4.11 -24.46
CA GLY A 270 -25.94 5.29 -25.06
C GLY A 270 -24.95 6.33 -25.60
N TYR A 271 -23.65 6.14 -25.43
CA TYR A 271 -22.65 7.12 -25.84
C TYR A 271 -22.48 7.14 -27.37
N ALA A 272 -23.06 8.17 -27.99
CA ALA A 272 -22.86 8.52 -29.39
C ALA A 272 -21.74 9.57 -29.60
N GLY A 273 -20.94 9.85 -28.56
CA GLY A 273 -19.86 10.84 -28.62
C GLY A 273 -18.65 10.35 -29.41
N THR A 274 -17.67 11.24 -29.60
CA THR A 274 -16.48 10.95 -30.40
C THR A 274 -15.65 9.85 -29.73
N THR A 275 -15.25 8.85 -30.51
CA THR A 275 -14.32 7.83 -30.07
C THR A 275 -12.90 8.38 -29.98
N LEU A 276 -12.06 7.67 -29.22
CA LEU A 276 -10.69 8.04 -28.94
C LEU A 276 -9.75 6.95 -29.42
N ASP A 277 -8.64 7.36 -30.02
CA ASP A 277 -7.52 6.48 -30.31
C ASP A 277 -6.39 6.79 -29.34
N ALA A 278 -5.66 5.77 -28.91
CA ALA A 278 -4.49 5.93 -28.04
C ALA A 278 -3.29 5.17 -28.60
N ALA A 279 -2.18 5.87 -28.80
CA ALA A 279 -0.89 5.26 -29.06
C ALA A 279 -0.11 5.13 -27.76
N THR A 280 0.33 3.92 -27.43
CA THR A 280 1.15 3.59 -26.25
C THR A 280 2.48 2.99 -26.70
N ASP A 281 3.42 2.75 -25.78
CA ASP A 281 4.79 2.30 -26.10
C ASP A 281 4.84 1.00 -26.94
N GLY A 282 3.82 0.13 -26.83
CA GLY A 282 3.79 -1.16 -27.53
C GLY A 282 2.45 -1.56 -28.12
N THR A 283 1.42 -0.72 -28.02
CA THR A 283 0.06 -1.08 -28.45
C THR A 283 -0.71 0.17 -28.89
N ARG A 284 -1.50 0.03 -29.95
CA ARG A 284 -2.52 1.03 -30.30
C ARG A 284 -3.89 0.55 -29.83
N LEU A 285 -4.62 1.44 -29.18
CA LEU A 285 -6.01 1.24 -28.81
C LEU A 285 -6.86 2.09 -29.74
N GLU A 286 -7.78 1.48 -30.45
CA GLU A 286 -8.61 2.18 -31.44
C GLU A 286 -10.07 2.20 -31.01
N ALA A 287 -10.77 3.29 -31.37
CA ALA A 287 -12.20 3.45 -31.14
C ALA A 287 -12.64 3.23 -29.68
N GLN A 288 -11.87 3.77 -28.74
CA GLN A 288 -12.18 3.70 -27.31
C GLN A 288 -13.28 4.71 -26.98
N GLN A 289 -14.27 4.31 -26.19
CA GLN A 289 -15.32 5.21 -25.71
C GLN A 289 -14.86 5.99 -24.46
N ALA A 290 -14.00 5.38 -23.66
CA ALA A 290 -13.33 6.02 -22.54
C ALA A 290 -11.89 5.53 -22.41
N LEU A 291 -11.01 6.42 -21.98
CA LEU A 291 -9.63 6.13 -21.60
C LEU A 291 -9.37 6.68 -20.21
N LEU A 292 -8.82 5.87 -19.32
CA LEU A 292 -8.35 6.29 -18.00
C LEU A 292 -6.85 6.06 -17.95
N ILE A 293 -6.09 7.11 -17.66
CA ILE A 293 -4.63 7.10 -17.59
C ILE A 293 -4.22 7.47 -16.17
N SER A 294 -3.75 6.49 -15.40
CA SER A 294 -3.38 6.67 -13.99
C SER A 294 -1.87 6.85 -13.82
N ASN A 295 -1.46 7.64 -12.84
CA ASN A 295 -0.07 7.76 -12.43
C ASN A 295 0.28 6.50 -11.63
N ASN A 296 1.01 5.57 -12.23
CA ASN A 296 1.15 4.17 -11.79
C ASN A 296 -0.15 3.34 -11.92
N PRO A 297 -0.04 2.03 -12.21
CA PRO A 297 -1.19 1.13 -12.34
C PRO A 297 -1.90 0.87 -11.02
N TYR A 298 -3.23 0.79 -11.07
CA TYR A 298 -4.06 0.31 -9.98
C TYR A 298 -3.78 -1.17 -9.68
N SER A 299 -3.80 -1.54 -8.39
CA SER A 299 -3.48 -2.92 -7.95
C SER A 299 -4.65 -3.89 -8.14
N SER A 300 -5.88 -3.36 -8.20
CA SER A 300 -7.04 -4.09 -8.67
C SER A 300 -7.46 -3.52 -10.02
N PRO A 301 -7.77 -4.36 -11.01
CA PRO A 301 -8.32 -3.94 -12.29
C PRO A 301 -9.78 -3.44 -12.23
N GLU A 302 -10.33 -3.21 -11.03
CA GLU A 302 -11.60 -2.53 -10.82
C GLU A 302 -11.43 -1.02 -11.10
N PRO A 303 -12.22 -0.41 -12.01
CA PRO A 303 -11.97 0.94 -12.51
C PRO A 303 -12.00 2.06 -11.47
N MET A 304 -12.64 1.86 -10.30
CA MET A 304 -12.84 2.93 -9.31
C MET A 304 -12.84 2.37 -7.88
N GLY A 305 -12.00 2.94 -7.01
CA GLY A 305 -11.78 2.47 -5.62
C GLY A 305 -10.58 1.54 -5.46
N ALA A 306 -9.94 1.14 -6.56
CA ALA A 306 -8.68 0.43 -6.51
C ALA A 306 -7.58 1.34 -5.97
N ARG A 307 -6.76 0.82 -5.04
CA ARG A 307 -5.55 1.50 -4.57
C ARG A 307 -4.38 1.23 -5.50
N ARG A 308 -3.48 2.19 -5.59
CA ARG A 308 -2.14 2.00 -6.15
C ARG A 308 -1.21 1.59 -5.02
N SER A 309 -0.71 0.36 -5.09
CA SER A 309 0.25 -0.15 -4.10
C SER A 309 1.63 0.50 -4.21
N ARG A 310 1.93 1.12 -5.36
CA ARG A 310 3.21 1.75 -5.67
C ARG A 310 2.96 3.02 -6.48
N LEU A 311 3.73 4.06 -6.18
CA LEU A 311 3.69 5.36 -6.86
C LEU A 311 5.06 5.74 -7.46
N ASP A 312 5.96 4.76 -7.63
CA ASP A 312 7.38 4.94 -8.01
C ASP A 312 7.82 3.89 -9.06
N LEU A 313 6.91 3.41 -9.92
CA LEU A 313 7.21 2.41 -10.94
C LEU A 313 7.72 3.02 -12.25
N GLY A 314 7.61 4.34 -12.42
CA GLY A 314 8.03 5.07 -13.61
C GLY A 314 7.20 4.71 -14.86
N VAL A 315 5.94 4.32 -14.66
CA VAL A 315 4.98 3.99 -15.73
C VAL A 315 3.59 4.52 -15.39
N LEU A 316 2.79 4.81 -16.41
CA LEU A 316 1.36 5.07 -16.31
C LEU A 316 0.59 3.75 -16.37
N GLY A 317 -0.53 3.67 -15.65
CA GLY A 317 -1.57 2.68 -15.91
C GLY A 317 -2.50 3.19 -17.00
N VAL A 318 -2.92 2.31 -17.91
CA VAL A 318 -3.81 2.65 -19.02
C VAL A 318 -4.98 1.67 -19.01
N VAL A 319 -6.18 2.21 -18.95
CA VAL A 319 -7.43 1.46 -19.05
C VAL A 319 -8.24 2.03 -20.20
N GLY A 320 -8.34 1.26 -21.28
CA GLY A 320 -9.22 1.56 -22.41
C GLY A 320 -10.52 0.78 -22.30
N ILE A 321 -11.64 1.46 -22.54
CA ILE A 321 -12.98 0.86 -22.49
C ILE A 321 -13.59 0.99 -23.88
N ARG A 322 -13.99 -0.16 -24.43
CA ARG A 322 -14.72 -0.28 -25.68
C ARG A 322 -15.88 -1.24 -25.52
N VAL A 323 -17.10 -0.72 -25.58
CA VAL A 323 -18.34 -1.48 -25.47
C VAL A 323 -19.19 -1.24 -26.71
N ASN A 324 -19.31 -2.25 -27.57
CA ASN A 324 -20.04 -2.15 -28.83
C ASN A 324 -21.51 -2.61 -28.71
N ASN A 325 -21.88 -3.30 -27.63
CA ASN A 325 -23.24 -3.83 -27.43
C ASN A 325 -23.53 -4.16 -25.95
N ALA A 326 -24.80 -4.42 -25.66
CA ALA A 326 -25.30 -4.75 -24.32
C ALA A 326 -24.62 -5.98 -23.70
N ALA A 327 -24.23 -6.97 -24.51
CA ALA A 327 -23.53 -8.15 -24.01
C ALA A 327 -22.11 -7.80 -23.53
N GLN A 328 -21.41 -6.89 -24.21
CA GLN A 328 -20.10 -6.39 -23.76
C GLN A 328 -20.21 -5.48 -22.54
N ALA A 329 -21.26 -4.66 -22.44
CA ALA A 329 -21.54 -3.89 -21.22
C ALA A 329 -21.77 -4.84 -20.02
N ALA A 330 -22.58 -5.88 -20.22
CA ALA A 330 -22.80 -6.91 -19.22
C ALA A 330 -21.50 -7.69 -18.89
N ASP A 331 -20.66 -7.97 -19.88
CA ASP A 331 -19.36 -8.62 -19.66
C ASP A 331 -18.43 -7.75 -18.79
N VAL A 332 -18.39 -6.44 -19.04
CA VAL A 332 -17.66 -5.48 -18.18
C VAL A 332 -18.25 -5.46 -16.77
N ALA A 333 -19.57 -5.47 -16.61
CA ALA A 333 -20.20 -5.49 -15.28
C ALA A 333 -19.97 -6.80 -14.52
N LEU A 334 -19.96 -7.95 -15.22
CA LEU A 334 -19.87 -9.28 -14.61
C LEU A 334 -18.43 -9.78 -14.41
N ARG A 335 -17.55 -9.53 -15.39
CA ARG A 335 -16.16 -10.01 -15.39
C ARG A 335 -15.15 -8.92 -15.05
N GLY A 336 -15.59 -7.67 -15.00
CA GLY A 336 -14.76 -6.51 -14.65
C GLY A 336 -13.50 -6.44 -15.51
N ALA A 337 -12.38 -6.36 -14.82
CA ALA A 337 -11.01 -6.58 -15.27
C ALA A 337 -10.73 -7.53 -16.43
N ARG A 338 -11.48 -8.63 -16.51
CA ARG A 338 -11.26 -9.71 -17.47
C ARG A 338 -12.18 -9.61 -18.68
N ALA A 339 -12.99 -8.57 -18.75
CA ALA A 339 -13.91 -8.36 -19.85
C ALA A 339 -13.14 -8.08 -21.15
N ALA A 340 -13.62 -8.62 -22.26
CA ALA A 340 -12.95 -8.49 -23.56
C ALA A 340 -12.93 -7.04 -24.08
N GLY A 341 -13.86 -6.20 -23.59
CA GLY A 341 -13.95 -4.77 -23.91
C GLY A 341 -13.05 -3.87 -23.05
N LEU A 342 -12.27 -4.44 -22.12
CA LEU A 342 -11.39 -3.70 -21.22
C LEU A 342 -9.92 -3.97 -21.57
N HIS A 343 -9.21 -2.93 -21.96
CA HIS A 343 -7.79 -2.98 -22.28
C HIS A 343 -6.99 -2.42 -21.10
N ILE A 344 -6.32 -3.29 -20.34
CA ILE A 344 -5.47 -2.88 -19.21
C ILE A 344 -4.01 -3.10 -19.58
N LEU A 345 -3.24 -2.04 -19.60
CA LEU A 345 -1.80 -2.07 -19.89
C LEU A 345 -1.05 -0.98 -19.13
N THR A 346 0.27 -0.98 -19.24
CA THR A 346 1.12 0.09 -18.72
C THR A 346 1.93 0.72 -19.85
N SER A 347 2.18 2.02 -19.76
CA SER A 347 2.98 2.75 -20.75
C SER A 347 3.72 3.91 -20.09
N ARG A 348 4.88 4.33 -20.59
CA ARG A 348 5.55 5.57 -20.12
C ARG A 348 4.95 6.81 -20.75
N GLN A 349 4.46 6.68 -21.97
CA GLN A 349 3.79 7.74 -22.71
C GLN A 349 2.52 7.20 -23.37
N VAL A 350 1.49 8.03 -23.42
CA VAL A 350 0.24 7.75 -24.13
C VAL A 350 -0.14 8.99 -24.92
N VAL A 351 -0.33 8.86 -26.23
CA VAL A 351 -0.80 9.94 -27.09
C VAL A 351 -2.25 9.65 -27.45
N VAL A 352 -3.16 10.48 -26.95
CA VAL A 352 -4.61 10.37 -27.18
C VAL A 352 -5.01 11.24 -28.36
N GLY A 353 -5.52 10.60 -29.40
CA GLY A 353 -6.09 11.23 -30.59
C GLY A 353 -7.61 11.19 -30.57
N SER A 354 -8.22 12.16 -31.24
CA SER A 354 -9.64 12.20 -31.55
C SER A 354 -9.84 12.95 -32.86
N ALA A 355 -10.97 12.72 -33.53
CA ALA A 355 -11.36 13.49 -34.71
C ALA A 355 -11.68 14.96 -34.40
N ALA A 356 -12.06 15.27 -33.15
CA ALA A 356 -12.28 16.64 -32.69
C ALA A 356 -10.95 17.37 -32.44
N GLU A 357 -10.88 18.67 -32.77
CA GLU A 357 -9.70 19.51 -32.52
C GLU A 357 -9.40 19.72 -31.02
N ARG A 358 -10.43 19.62 -30.19
CA ARG A 358 -10.34 19.74 -28.73
C ARG A 358 -11.21 18.69 -28.08
N ILE A 359 -10.73 18.13 -26.97
CA ILE A 359 -11.47 17.12 -26.21
C ILE A 359 -11.55 17.47 -24.72
N ALA A 360 -12.62 17.03 -24.09
CA ALA A 360 -12.79 17.09 -22.64
C ALA A 360 -11.83 16.11 -21.96
N VAL A 361 -11.15 16.59 -20.93
CA VAL A 361 -10.22 15.79 -20.11
C VAL A 361 -10.53 16.07 -18.65
N ALA A 362 -10.71 15.03 -17.84
CA ALA A 362 -10.85 15.18 -16.40
C ALA A 362 -9.52 14.82 -15.73
N VAL A 363 -8.86 15.79 -15.10
CA VAL A 363 -7.54 15.63 -14.48
C VAL A 363 -7.69 15.72 -12.96
N ASP A 364 -7.47 14.61 -12.27
CA ASP A 364 -7.68 14.48 -10.81
C ASP A 364 -9.06 14.95 -10.32
N GLY A 365 -10.07 14.87 -11.20
CA GLY A 365 -11.45 15.30 -10.94
C GLY A 365 -11.78 16.71 -11.42
N GLU A 366 -10.80 17.49 -11.90
CA GLU A 366 -11.02 18.81 -12.49
C GLU A 366 -11.21 18.72 -14.00
N ALA A 367 -12.19 19.47 -14.52
CA ALA A 367 -12.56 19.47 -15.92
C ALA A 367 -11.70 20.45 -16.74
N LEU A 368 -11.02 19.94 -17.75
CA LEU A 368 -10.23 20.72 -18.71
C LEU A 368 -10.69 20.42 -20.14
N THR A 369 -10.35 21.32 -21.06
CA THR A 369 -10.50 21.08 -22.49
C THR A 369 -9.15 21.31 -23.16
N LEU A 370 -8.57 20.26 -23.74
CA LEU A 370 -7.22 20.27 -24.29
C LEU A 370 -7.25 20.08 -25.82
N PRO A 371 -6.32 20.71 -26.57
CA PRO A 371 -6.18 20.47 -28.00
C PRO A 371 -5.68 19.06 -28.29
N THR A 372 -6.14 18.45 -29.38
CA THR A 372 -5.68 17.13 -29.82
C THR A 372 -4.47 17.24 -30.76
N PRO A 373 -3.55 16.25 -30.75
CA PRO A 373 -3.50 15.10 -29.84
C PRO A 373 -3.04 15.50 -28.42
N VAL A 374 -3.61 14.87 -27.40
CA VAL A 374 -3.24 15.09 -26.00
C VAL A 374 -2.16 14.08 -25.61
N THR A 375 -1.01 14.55 -25.16
CA THR A 375 0.07 13.67 -24.68
C THR A 375 0.03 13.53 -23.17
N CYS A 376 0.00 12.28 -22.71
CA CYS A 376 0.20 11.89 -21.32
C CYS A 376 1.58 11.26 -21.14
N SER A 377 2.31 11.63 -20.10
CA SER A 377 3.62 11.05 -19.77
C SER A 377 3.83 10.95 -18.26
N VAL A 378 4.74 10.08 -17.84
CA VAL A 378 5.17 9.97 -16.44
C VAL A 378 6.52 10.67 -16.25
N ARG A 379 6.68 11.39 -15.12
CA ARG A 379 7.94 11.95 -14.64
C ARG A 379 8.40 11.13 -13.42
N PRO A 380 9.32 10.15 -13.59
CA PRO A 380 9.68 9.24 -12.51
C PRO A 380 10.34 9.93 -11.33
N GLY A 381 9.90 9.65 -10.11
CA GLY A 381 10.46 10.21 -8.87
C GLY A 381 10.47 11.74 -8.77
N ALA A 382 9.65 12.43 -9.57
CA ALA A 382 9.68 13.88 -9.71
C ALA A 382 9.20 14.62 -8.46
N LEU A 383 8.38 13.99 -7.62
CA LEU A 383 7.81 14.61 -6.43
C LEU A 383 8.36 13.96 -5.16
N ARG A 384 8.88 14.79 -4.26
CA ARG A 384 9.27 14.40 -2.90
C ARG A 384 8.01 14.50 -2.04
N VAL A 385 7.51 13.40 -1.51
CA VAL A 385 6.35 13.42 -0.61
C VAL A 385 6.81 13.12 0.80
N ARG A 386 6.59 14.07 1.70
CA ARG A 386 6.84 13.89 3.13
C ARG A 386 5.60 13.30 3.78
N VAL A 387 5.76 12.19 4.49
CA VAL A 387 4.69 11.45 5.15
C VAL A 387 5.05 11.16 6.61
N PRO A 388 4.07 10.99 7.52
CA PRO A 388 4.37 10.54 8.88
C PRO A 388 4.92 9.11 8.83
N ARG A 389 5.70 8.72 9.84
CA ARG A 389 6.28 7.36 9.94
C ARG A 389 5.20 6.30 10.12
N LEU A 390 4.22 6.60 10.97
CA LEU A 390 3.08 5.75 11.24
C LEU A 390 1.97 6.05 10.25
N ARG A 391 1.73 5.12 9.33
CA ARG A 391 0.73 5.20 8.27
C ARG A 391 -0.20 3.99 8.37
N PRO A 392 -1.37 4.10 9.02
CA PRO A 392 -2.25 2.95 9.25
C PRO A 392 -2.68 2.22 7.97
N GLY A 393 -2.76 2.95 6.84
CA GLY A 393 -3.12 2.39 5.55
C GLY A 393 -1.95 1.88 4.70
N ALA A 394 -0.70 2.07 5.15
CA ALA A 394 0.46 1.62 4.39
C ALA A 394 0.62 0.09 4.49
N PRO A 395 0.95 -0.62 3.39
CA PRO A 395 1.17 -2.05 3.45
C PRO A 395 2.34 -2.36 4.39
N PRO A 396 2.24 -3.40 5.25
CA PRO A 396 3.29 -3.73 6.20
C PRO A 396 4.57 -4.05 5.46
N VAL A 397 5.60 -3.23 5.66
CA VAL A 397 6.96 -3.55 5.22
C VAL A 397 7.49 -4.56 6.21
N ALA A 398 7.60 -5.83 5.78
CA ALA A 398 8.25 -6.83 6.62
C ALA A 398 9.65 -6.32 6.96
N PRO A 399 10.03 -6.22 8.26
CA PRO A 399 11.37 -5.83 8.62
C PRO A 399 12.37 -6.77 7.92
N PRO A 400 13.54 -6.27 7.48
CA PRO A 400 14.54 -7.13 6.91
C PRO A 400 14.82 -8.26 7.91
N MET A 401 14.70 -9.53 7.47
CA MET A 401 14.97 -10.67 8.33
C MET A 401 16.42 -10.60 8.80
N GLN A 402 16.61 -10.21 10.06
CA GLN A 402 17.91 -10.22 10.71
C GLN A 402 18.19 -11.65 11.17
N TRP A 403 18.90 -12.41 10.35
CA TRP A 403 19.27 -13.79 10.67
C TRP A 403 20.03 -13.91 11.99
N SER A 404 20.77 -12.88 12.38
CA SER A 404 21.42 -12.75 13.69
C SER A 404 20.41 -12.78 14.86
N GLU A 405 19.27 -12.10 14.74
CA GLU A 405 18.22 -12.10 15.77
C GLU A 405 17.47 -13.43 15.82
N VAL A 406 17.19 -14.03 14.66
CA VAL A 406 16.57 -15.38 14.56
C VAL A 406 17.48 -16.44 15.18
N LEU A 407 18.78 -16.40 14.89
CA LEU A 407 19.77 -17.29 15.49
C LEU A 407 19.92 -17.01 16.99
N ALA A 408 19.89 -15.75 17.42
CA ALA A 408 19.92 -15.40 18.83
C ALA A 408 18.68 -15.92 19.59
N LEU A 409 17.49 -15.88 18.99
CA LEU A 409 16.26 -16.46 19.56
C LEU A 409 16.29 -18.00 19.61
N ALA A 410 16.90 -18.64 18.61
CA ALA A 410 17.04 -20.09 18.56
C ALA A 410 18.08 -20.63 19.56
N PHE A 411 19.13 -19.85 19.85
CA PHE A 411 20.29 -20.33 20.62
C PHE A 411 20.51 -19.62 21.97
N LYS A 412 19.93 -18.44 22.25
CA LYS A 412 19.99 -17.85 23.59
C LYS A 412 18.94 -18.46 24.51
N ARG A 413 19.40 -19.23 25.51
CA ARG A 413 18.65 -19.44 26.75
C ARG A 413 18.26 -18.06 27.30
N ARG A 414 16.98 -17.83 27.57
CA ARG A 414 16.58 -16.72 28.46
C ARG A 414 17.36 -16.90 29.77
N PRO A 415 17.96 -15.84 30.34
CA PRO A 415 18.40 -15.89 31.72
C PRO A 415 17.19 -16.29 32.58
N GLU A 416 17.39 -17.20 33.53
CA GLU A 416 16.41 -17.44 34.58
C GLU A 416 16.11 -16.11 35.30
N PRO A 417 14.86 -15.90 35.77
CA PRO A 417 14.61 -14.79 36.66
C PRO A 417 15.52 -14.97 37.88
N GLU A 418 16.43 -14.03 38.12
CA GLU A 418 17.16 -13.97 39.38
C GLU A 418 16.12 -13.97 40.50
N SER A 419 16.18 -15.02 41.30
CA SER A 419 15.55 -15.06 42.61
C SER A 419 16.18 -13.95 43.42
N GLY A 420 15.44 -12.84 43.60
CA GLY A 420 15.87 -11.78 44.50
C GLY A 420 16.12 -12.35 45.89
N PRO A 421 17.16 -11.90 46.61
CA PRO A 421 17.38 -12.33 47.98
C PRO A 421 16.35 -11.64 48.88
N GLY A 422 15.21 -12.28 49.07
CA GLY A 422 14.22 -11.92 50.09
C GLY A 422 14.39 -12.80 51.32
N ASN A 423 15.03 -12.27 52.37
CA ASN A 423 14.67 -12.38 53.79
C ASN A 423 15.88 -12.10 54.69
N GLY A 424 16.01 -10.83 55.11
CA GLY A 424 16.66 -10.45 56.36
C GLY A 424 15.63 -9.67 57.20
N PRO A 425 15.50 -9.91 58.51
CA PRO A 425 14.44 -9.32 59.32
C PRO A 425 14.70 -7.83 59.60
N GLU A 426 13.60 -7.09 59.74
CA GLU A 426 13.52 -5.65 60.06
C GLU A 426 14.38 -5.23 61.27
N PRO A 427 14.97 -4.02 61.25
CA PRO A 427 15.31 -3.30 62.47
C PRO A 427 14.19 -2.31 62.84
N GLY A 428 13.77 -2.35 64.10
CA GLY A 428 12.73 -1.49 64.70
C GLY A 428 13.10 0.00 64.81
N PRO A 429 12.19 0.84 65.35
CA PRO A 429 12.26 2.29 65.19
C PRO A 429 13.04 3.04 66.28
N GLY A 430 13.76 4.10 65.86
CA GLY A 430 14.16 5.28 66.66
C GLY A 430 15.45 5.15 67.52
N PRO A 431 16.14 6.27 67.86
CA PRO A 431 15.62 7.63 68.02
C PRO A 431 16.38 8.77 67.29
N GLU A 432 15.82 9.98 67.44
CA GLU A 432 16.16 11.28 66.86
C GLU A 432 17.55 11.88 67.23
N SER A 433 18.12 12.69 66.34
CA SER A 433 18.80 13.97 66.65
C SER A 433 19.17 14.75 65.36
N GLY A 434 18.97 16.07 65.36
CA GLY A 434 19.02 16.98 64.19
C GLY A 434 20.40 17.54 63.77
N PRO A 435 20.50 18.83 63.37
CA PRO A 435 20.52 19.22 61.95
C PRO A 435 21.78 20.01 61.50
N ALA A 436 22.10 19.97 60.19
CA ALA A 436 22.88 20.92 59.35
C ALA A 436 23.44 20.12 58.16
N GLY A 437 23.56 20.56 56.90
CA GLY A 437 23.37 21.80 56.18
C GLY A 437 24.03 21.62 54.78
N ALA A 438 23.73 22.54 53.86
CA ALA A 438 24.40 22.79 52.58
C ALA A 438 24.09 21.93 51.33
N ALA A 439 23.41 22.64 50.41
CA ALA A 439 23.26 22.49 48.97
C ALA A 439 24.42 21.87 48.17
N ARG A 440 24.06 21.11 47.11
CA ARG A 440 24.54 21.31 45.73
C ARG A 440 23.83 20.39 44.72
N ASP A 441 23.45 21.00 43.60
CA ASP A 441 23.31 20.49 42.22
C ASP A 441 23.02 19.01 41.96
N ALA A 442 21.82 18.71 41.44
CA ALA A 442 21.64 17.69 40.39
C ALA A 442 20.29 17.87 39.68
N ARG A 443 20.34 18.01 38.34
CA ARG A 443 19.18 17.95 37.43
C ARG A 443 18.47 16.58 37.54
N PRO A 444 17.13 16.51 37.45
CA PRO A 444 16.45 15.23 37.45
C PRO A 444 16.55 14.53 36.07
N PRO A 445 16.66 13.19 36.01
CA PRO A 445 16.58 12.45 34.77
C PRO A 445 15.12 12.35 34.29
N VAL A 446 14.94 12.50 32.98
CA VAL A 446 13.67 12.32 32.25
C VAL A 446 13.16 10.89 32.45
N ARG A 447 12.05 10.74 33.18
CA ARG A 447 11.29 9.48 33.26
C ARG A 447 10.66 9.17 31.89
N ARG A 448 11.12 8.12 31.23
CA ARG A 448 10.36 7.44 30.17
C ARG A 448 9.15 6.75 30.83
N HIS A 449 7.95 7.28 30.65
CA HIS A 449 6.72 6.52 30.91
C HIS A 449 6.48 5.58 29.72
N ASN A 450 6.72 4.29 29.95
CA ASN A 450 6.15 3.21 29.17
C ASN A 450 4.82 2.86 29.86
N GLU A 451 3.70 3.39 29.38
CA GLU A 451 2.38 2.87 29.75
C GLU A 451 1.86 1.97 28.65
N ALA A 452 1.59 0.73 29.06
CA ALA A 452 1.10 -0.35 28.26
C ALA A 452 -0.39 -0.14 27.93
N TYR A 453 -0.75 -0.35 26.66
CA TYR A 453 -2.14 -0.47 26.21
C TYR A 453 -2.75 -1.77 26.74
N PRO A 454 -3.95 -1.75 27.36
CA PRO A 454 -4.69 -2.96 27.65
C PRO A 454 -5.39 -3.49 26.39
N VAL A 455 -5.14 -4.77 26.12
CA VAL A 455 -5.83 -5.60 25.12
C VAL A 455 -7.27 -5.83 25.59
N PHE A 456 -8.26 -5.29 24.88
CA PHE A 456 -9.66 -5.69 25.04
C PHE A 456 -9.96 -6.90 24.15
N VAL A 457 -10.32 -8.00 24.80
CA VAL A 457 -10.84 -9.23 24.21
C VAL A 457 -12.32 -9.02 23.89
N ALA A 458 -12.70 -9.21 22.61
CA ALA A 458 -14.08 -9.23 22.18
C ALA A 458 -14.68 -10.62 22.39
N ASP A 459 -15.70 -10.71 23.25
CA ASP A 459 -16.50 -11.91 23.47
C ASP A 459 -17.71 -11.90 22.50
N TRP A 460 -17.79 -12.92 21.66
CA TRP A 460 -18.86 -13.12 20.69
C TRP A 460 -19.91 -14.07 21.26
N ARG A 461 -21.10 -13.55 21.60
CA ARG A 461 -22.33 -14.36 21.73
C ARG A 461 -23.53 -13.63 21.15
N HIS A 462 -23.99 -14.14 20.02
CA HIS A 462 -25.35 -13.96 19.49
C HIS A 462 -26.35 -14.79 20.30
N PRO A 463 -27.63 -14.41 20.27
CA PRO A 463 -28.57 -15.13 19.41
C PRO A 463 -28.93 -14.39 18.12
#